data_AF-A0A7K3S186-F1
#
_entry.id   AF-A0A7K3S186-F1
#
_cell.length_a   1.000
_cell.length_b   1.000
_cell.length_c   1.000
_cell.angle_alpha   90.00
_cell.angle_beta   90.00
_cell.angle_gamma   90.00
#
_symmetry.space_group_name_H-M   'P 1'
#
loop_
_entity.id
_entity.type
_entity.pdbx_description
1 polymer ?
#
loop_
_entity_poly.entity_id
_entity_poly.type
_entity_poly.pdbx_seq_one_letter_code
_entity_poly.pdbx_strand_id
1 'polypeptide(L)'
;DHPALSLGTSGTVFAASRTRPASPALNGFAAADGTYLPLACTLNCTLAVDKVAALLGLDREDAAPGGEAVLLPYLDGERTPDLPTASGLLTGLRHHTTRQQLLGAAYEGAAVTVLRATDELLS
;
A
#
# COMPACT_ATOMS: atom_id res chain seq x y z
N ASP A 1 -11.21 -12.20 14.68
CA ASP A 1 -9.81 -12.61 14.42
C ASP A 1 -8.96 -11.40 14.12
N HIS A 2 -7.67 -11.45 14.46
CA HIS A 2 -6.73 -10.35 14.19
C HIS A 2 -6.30 -10.39 12.72
N PRO A 3 -6.35 -9.25 12.00
CA PRO A 3 -5.85 -9.20 10.62
C PRO A 3 -4.34 -9.43 10.60
N ALA A 4 -3.88 -10.14 9.57
CA ALA A 4 -2.46 -10.29 9.26
C ALA A 4 -2.10 -9.40 8.06
N LEU A 5 -0.94 -8.75 8.16
CA LEU A 5 -0.39 -7.90 7.10
C LEU A 5 0.90 -8.55 6.58
N SER A 6 1.00 -8.69 5.26
CA SER A 6 2.23 -9.10 4.58
C SER A 6 2.75 -7.91 3.75
N LEU A 7 3.97 -7.48 4.05
CA LEU A 7 4.61 -6.32 3.43
C LEU A 7 5.75 -6.78 2.51
N GLY A 8 5.37 -7.33 1.35
CA GLY A 8 6.32 -7.72 0.31
C GLY A 8 6.48 -6.62 -0.75
N THR A 9 6.91 -7.02 -1.95
CA THR A 9 6.89 -6.18 -3.16
C THR A 9 5.50 -5.54 -3.34
N SER A 10 4.47 -6.38 -3.25
CA SER A 10 3.06 -6.04 -3.04
C SER A 10 2.69 -6.17 -1.56
N GLY A 11 1.64 -5.48 -1.13
CA GLY A 11 1.05 -5.64 0.20
C GLY A 11 -0.17 -6.54 0.17
N THR A 12 -0.40 -7.34 1.22
CA THR A 12 -1.67 -8.03 1.42
C THR A 12 -2.15 -7.91 2.85
N VAL A 13 -3.47 -7.81 3.01
CA VAL A 13 -4.14 -7.82 4.31
C VAL A 13 -5.26 -8.86 4.25
N PHE A 14 -5.32 -9.74 5.24
CA PHE A 14 -6.33 -10.78 5.30
C PHE A 14 -6.68 -11.13 6.74
N ALA A 15 -7.91 -11.59 6.94
CA ALA A 15 -8.43 -12.03 8.22
C ALA A 15 -9.38 -13.20 8.00
N ALA A 16 -9.40 -14.18 8.91
CA ALA A 16 -10.38 -15.25 8.85
C ALA A 16 -11.80 -14.69 9.07
N SER A 17 -12.77 -15.22 8.35
CA SER A 17 -14.17 -14.82 8.45
C SER A 17 -15.10 -16.01 8.29
N ARG A 18 -16.18 -16.05 9.08
CA ARG A 18 -17.23 -17.06 8.96
C ARG A 18 -18.13 -16.85 7.75
N THR A 19 -18.10 -15.65 7.16
CA THR A 19 -18.90 -15.28 5.99
C THR A 19 -17.99 -14.86 4.85
N ARG A 20 -18.40 -15.20 3.62
CA ARG A 20 -17.74 -14.72 2.41
C ARG A 20 -17.89 -13.21 2.32
N PRO A 21 -16.84 -12.44 1.95
CA PRO A 21 -16.96 -11.00 1.81
C PRO A 21 -17.95 -10.65 0.70
N ALA A 22 -18.77 -9.64 0.94
CA ALA A 22 -19.72 -9.12 -0.05
C ALA A 22 -19.10 -8.05 -0.95
N SER A 23 -18.09 -7.32 -0.45
CA SER A 23 -17.38 -6.29 -1.23
C SER A 23 -16.64 -6.93 -2.42
N PRO A 24 -16.84 -6.43 -3.65
CA PRO A 24 -16.08 -6.88 -4.81
C PRO A 24 -14.60 -6.44 -4.75
N ALA A 25 -14.24 -5.51 -3.86
CA ALA A 25 -12.85 -5.11 -3.64
C ALA A 25 -12.03 -6.16 -2.88
N LEU A 26 -12.69 -7.13 -2.24
CA LEU A 26 -12.06 -8.19 -1.47
C LEU A 26 -12.10 -9.52 -2.23
N ASN A 27 -10.98 -10.23 -2.23
CA ASN A 27 -10.94 -11.61 -2.69
C ASN A 27 -11.50 -12.53 -1.59
N GLY A 28 -12.62 -13.20 -1.86
CA GLY A 28 -13.25 -14.12 -0.91
C GLY A 28 -12.77 -15.57 -1.08
N PHE A 29 -11.55 -15.88 -0.63
CA PHE A 29 -11.01 -17.24 -0.67
C PHE A 29 -11.65 -18.15 0.38
N ALA A 30 -11.56 -19.47 0.19
CA ALA A 30 -11.91 -20.46 1.21
C ALA A 30 -10.71 -20.71 2.15
N ALA A 31 -10.97 -20.89 3.44
CA ALA A 31 -9.99 -21.28 4.43
C ALA A 31 -9.97 -22.82 4.62
N ALA A 32 -8.91 -23.33 5.24
CA ALA A 32 -8.71 -24.77 5.45
C ALA A 32 -9.60 -25.40 6.54
N ASP A 33 -10.30 -24.57 7.32
CA ASP A 33 -11.17 -24.97 8.43
C ASP A 33 -12.67 -24.86 8.08
N GLY A 34 -13.00 -24.69 6.80
CA GLY A 34 -14.38 -24.51 6.33
C GLY A 34 -14.92 -23.08 6.47
N THR A 35 -14.08 -22.12 6.89
CA THR A 35 -14.41 -20.69 6.88
C THR A 35 -13.92 -20.01 5.59
N TYR A 36 -13.89 -18.68 5.56
CA TYR A 36 -13.42 -17.86 4.45
C TYR A 36 -12.21 -17.03 4.85
N LEU A 37 -11.42 -16.64 3.85
CA LEU A 37 -10.26 -15.78 3.98
C LEU A 37 -10.40 -14.57 3.05
N PRO A 38 -11.21 -13.57 3.41
CA PRO A 38 -11.20 -12.26 2.76
C PRO A 38 -9.78 -11.70 2.69
N LEU A 39 -9.41 -11.18 1.52
CA LEU A 39 -8.08 -10.63 1.26
C LEU A 39 -8.15 -9.37 0.39
N ALA A 40 -7.57 -8.29 0.89
CA ALA A 40 -7.26 -7.09 0.14
C ALA A 40 -5.77 -7.10 -0.26
N CYS A 41 -5.44 -6.50 -1.40
CA CYS A 41 -4.05 -6.47 -1.88
C CYS A 41 -3.70 -5.14 -2.53
N THR A 42 -2.47 -4.70 -2.30
CA THR A 42 -1.87 -3.51 -2.88
C THR A 42 -0.73 -3.92 -3.80
N LEU A 43 -0.68 -3.40 -5.02
CA LEU A 43 0.38 -3.67 -5.98
C LEU A 43 1.68 -2.95 -5.57
N ASN A 44 1.54 -1.75 -4.99
CA ASN A 44 2.63 -0.82 -4.78
C ASN A 44 3.03 -0.70 -3.31
N CYS A 45 3.62 -1.77 -2.76
CA CYS A 45 4.17 -1.75 -1.40
C CYS A 45 5.68 -1.44 -1.45
N THR A 46 6.55 -2.37 -1.05
CA THR A 46 7.99 -2.10 -1.02
C THR A 46 8.58 -1.89 -2.43
N LEU A 47 7.92 -2.38 -3.48
CA LEU A 47 8.31 -2.12 -4.88
C LEU A 47 8.36 -0.63 -5.23
N ALA A 48 7.35 0.12 -4.80
CA ALA A 48 7.27 1.54 -5.12
C ALA A 48 8.33 2.34 -4.35
N VAL A 49 8.57 1.96 -3.10
CA VAL A 49 9.66 2.53 -2.28
C VAL A 49 11.01 2.29 -2.94
N ASP A 50 11.30 1.06 -3.38
CA ASP A 50 12.53 0.73 -4.10
C ASP A 50 12.69 1.54 -5.38
N LYS A 51 11.60 1.69 -6.12
CA LYS A 51 11.61 2.47 -7.36
C LYS A 51 11.95 3.93 -7.09
N VAL A 52 11.38 4.52 -6.04
CA VAL A 52 11.65 5.91 -5.64
C VAL A 52 13.08 6.06 -5.13
N ALA A 53 13.57 5.15 -4.28
CA ALA A 53 14.95 5.15 -3.81
C ALA A 53 15.94 5.14 -4.98
N ALA A 54 15.72 4.24 -5.95
CA ALA A 54 16.53 4.14 -7.16
C ALA A 54 16.48 5.43 -8.02
N LEU A 55 15.31 6.04 -8.19
CA LEU A 55 15.17 7.31 -8.94
C LEU A 55 15.91 8.48 -8.27
N LEU A 56 15.99 8.47 -6.94
CA LEU A 56 16.64 9.53 -6.17
C LEU A 56 18.13 9.25 -5.89
N GLY A 57 18.62 8.05 -6.23
CA GLY A 57 19.98 7.61 -5.88
C GLY A 57 20.19 7.60 -4.37
N LEU A 58 19.27 6.98 -3.65
CA LEU A 58 19.27 6.81 -2.19
C LEU A 58 19.21 5.32 -1.84
N ASP A 59 19.73 4.98 -0.67
CA ASP A 59 19.43 3.72 0.01
C ASP A 59 18.11 3.86 0.79
N ARG A 60 17.46 2.72 1.09
CA ARG A 60 16.18 2.69 1.83
C ARG A 60 16.24 3.45 3.16
N GLU A 61 17.37 3.33 3.86
CA GLU A 61 17.56 3.88 5.20
C GLU A 61 17.86 5.38 5.22
N ASP A 62 18.01 6.00 4.05
CA ASP A 62 18.14 7.45 3.94
C ASP A 62 16.80 8.19 4.15
N ALA A 63 15.69 7.47 4.29
CA ALA A 63 14.37 8.05 4.42
C ALA A 63 14.27 9.01 5.61
N ALA A 64 13.64 10.17 5.38
CA ALA A 64 13.24 11.12 6.41
C ALA A 64 11.72 11.38 6.29
N PRO A 65 11.01 11.74 7.38
CA PRO A 65 9.56 11.99 7.32
C PRO A 65 9.17 12.93 6.18
N GLY A 66 8.12 12.59 5.43
CA GLY A 66 7.74 13.26 4.18
C GLY A 66 7.37 14.74 4.35
N GLY A 67 6.85 15.09 5.53
CA GLY A 67 6.43 16.45 5.86
C GLY A 67 5.25 16.89 5.00
N GLU A 68 5.42 17.95 4.21
CA GLU A 68 4.39 18.40 3.26
C GLU A 68 4.35 17.58 1.96
N ALA A 69 5.41 16.83 1.64
CA ALA A 69 5.46 16.01 0.44
C ALA A 69 4.60 14.75 0.61
N VAL A 70 3.72 14.49 -0.36
CA VAL A 70 2.85 13.31 -0.37
C VAL A 70 3.06 12.55 -1.67
N LEU A 71 3.32 11.25 -1.56
CA LEU A 71 3.36 10.33 -2.69
C LEU A 71 2.19 9.34 -2.62
N LEU A 72 1.38 9.28 -3.68
CA LEU A 72 0.52 8.13 -3.95
C LEU A 72 1.31 7.13 -4.81
N PRO A 73 1.59 5.92 -4.31
CA PRO A 73 2.58 5.04 -4.93
C PRO A 73 2.01 4.23 -6.11
N TYR A 74 0.89 4.61 -6.74
CA TYR A 74 0.18 3.81 -7.76
C TYR A 74 0.89 3.80 -9.13
N LEU A 75 2.18 3.43 -9.16
CA LEU A 75 3.05 3.57 -10.31
C LEU A 75 2.58 2.78 -11.54
N ASP A 76 1.95 1.61 -11.31
CA ASP A 76 1.39 0.73 -12.34
C ASP A 76 -0.11 0.45 -12.10
N GLY A 77 -0.86 1.45 -11.62
CA GLY A 77 -2.24 1.27 -11.15
C GLY A 77 -2.30 0.66 -9.75
N GLU A 78 -3.51 0.33 -9.29
CA GLU A 78 -3.73 -0.27 -7.96
C GLU A 78 -4.92 -1.23 -7.93
N ARG A 79 -4.89 -2.23 -7.04
CA ARG A 79 -5.98 -3.21 -6.81
C ARG A 79 -6.90 -2.83 -5.68
N THR A 80 -6.34 -2.39 -4.56
CA THR A 80 -7.13 -1.88 -3.42
C THR A 80 -6.56 -0.52 -3.01
N PRO A 81 -7.25 0.59 -3.35
CA PRO A 81 -8.53 0.67 -4.09
C PRO A 81 -8.41 0.25 -5.57
N ASP A 82 -9.55 -0.12 -6.19
CA ASP A 82 -9.62 -0.55 -7.60
C ASP A 82 -9.40 0.63 -8.55
N LEU A 83 -8.13 0.89 -8.87
CA LEU A 83 -7.68 2.00 -9.70
C LEU A 83 -6.68 1.47 -10.74
N PRO A 84 -7.09 0.59 -11.67
CA PRO A 84 -6.20 -0.15 -12.55
C PRO A 84 -5.45 0.72 -13.56
N THR A 85 -5.93 1.95 -13.79
CA THR A 85 -5.35 2.90 -14.75
C THR A 85 -4.67 4.10 -14.07
N ALA A 86 -4.55 4.08 -12.74
CA ALA A 86 -3.85 5.14 -12.03
C ALA A 86 -2.34 5.14 -12.32
N SER A 87 -1.73 6.30 -12.10
CA SER A 87 -0.28 6.48 -12.08
C SER A 87 0.14 7.17 -10.78
N GLY A 88 1.44 7.10 -10.46
CA GLY A 88 1.96 7.75 -9.26
C GLY A 88 1.73 9.26 -9.24
N LEU A 89 1.43 9.79 -8.06
CA LEU A 89 1.22 11.23 -7.84
C LEU A 89 2.15 11.71 -6.75
N LEU A 90 2.98 12.71 -7.05
CA LEU A 90 3.77 13.45 -6.07
C LEU A 90 3.24 14.88 -5.97
N THR A 91 2.92 15.31 -4.75
CA THR A 91 2.40 16.66 -4.48
C THR A 91 3.00 17.24 -3.21
N GLY A 92 2.75 18.53 -2.96
CA GLY A 92 3.21 19.22 -1.75
C GLY A 92 4.69 19.64 -1.78
N LEU A 93 5.32 19.66 -2.95
CA LEU A 93 6.71 20.09 -3.09
C LEU A 93 6.90 21.57 -2.75
N ARG A 94 8.00 21.86 -2.07
CA ARG A 94 8.53 23.19 -1.74
C ARG A 94 9.98 23.29 -2.18
N HIS A 95 10.51 24.51 -2.28
CA HIS A 95 11.92 24.73 -2.61
C HIS A 95 12.89 24.05 -1.63
N HIS A 96 12.48 23.83 -0.38
CA HIS A 96 13.27 23.16 0.65
C HIS A 96 13.00 21.65 0.75
N THR A 97 12.15 21.07 -0.11
CA THR A 97 11.88 19.62 -0.07
C THR A 97 13.15 18.87 -0.45
N THR A 98 13.56 17.93 0.41
CA THR A 98 14.75 17.11 0.19
C THR A 98 14.40 15.77 -0.44
N ARG A 99 15.38 15.14 -1.10
CA ARG A 99 15.24 13.80 -1.68
C ARG A 99 14.91 12.73 -0.62
N GLN A 100 15.45 12.86 0.58
CA GLN A 100 15.16 11.98 1.72
C GLN A 100 13.69 12.06 2.16
N GLN A 101 13.10 13.26 2.14
CA GLN A 101 11.66 13.44 2.41
C GLN A 101 10.80 12.82 1.31
N LEU A 102 11.23 12.86 0.05
CA LEU A 102 10.50 12.19 -1.03
C LEU A 102 10.49 10.66 -0.84
N LEU A 103 11.60 10.09 -0.37
CA LEU A 103 11.67 8.68 -0.03
C LEU A 103 10.78 8.33 1.17
N GLY A 104 10.77 9.16 2.23
CA GLY A 104 9.84 8.96 3.35
C GLY A 104 8.38 9.10 2.95
N ALA A 105 8.04 10.05 2.07
CA ALA A 105 6.70 10.17 1.51
C ALA A 105 6.28 8.91 0.73
N ALA A 106 7.22 8.19 0.12
CA ALA A 106 6.94 6.90 -0.53
C ALA A 106 6.61 5.80 0.49
N TYR A 107 7.35 5.73 1.60
CA TYR A 107 7.03 4.83 2.72
C TYR A 107 5.66 5.14 3.33
N GLU A 108 5.40 6.41 3.62
CA GLU A 108 4.12 6.88 4.15
C GLU A 108 2.96 6.57 3.19
N GLY A 109 3.16 6.80 1.89
CA GLY A 109 2.20 6.45 0.84
C GLY A 109 1.87 4.96 0.83
N ALA A 110 2.89 4.09 0.82
CA ALA A 110 2.70 2.63 0.86
C ALA A 110 1.99 2.19 2.14
N ALA A 111 2.34 2.76 3.29
CA ALA A 111 1.69 2.47 4.57
C ALA A 111 0.21 2.88 4.55
N VAL A 112 -0.11 4.07 4.05
CA VAL A 112 -1.51 4.54 3.92
C VAL A 112 -2.30 3.65 2.98
N THR A 113 -1.73 3.19 1.86
CA THR A 113 -2.43 2.25 0.96
C THR A 113 -2.76 0.93 1.67
N VAL A 114 -1.84 0.38 2.46
CA VAL A 114 -2.08 -0.84 3.25
C VAL A 114 -3.11 -0.61 4.37
N LEU A 115 -3.09 0.55 5.03
CA LEU A 115 -4.09 0.90 6.03
C LEU A 115 -5.49 1.00 5.40
N ARG A 116 -5.62 1.62 4.23
CA ARG A 116 -6.89 1.65 3.49
C ARG A 116 -7.38 0.26 3.10
N ALA A 117 -6.48 -0.62 2.68
CA ALA A 117 -6.81 -2.03 2.41
C ALA A 117 -7.27 -2.78 3.68
N THR A 118 -6.73 -2.39 4.84
CA THR A 118 -7.15 -2.92 6.15
C THR A 118 -8.54 -2.41 6.53
N ASP A 119 -8.82 -1.13 6.32
CA ASP A 119 -10.14 -0.55 6.60
C ASP A 119 -11.23 -1.21 5.72
N GLU A 120 -10.95 -1.43 4.42
CA GLU A 120 -11.85 -2.15 3.50
C GLU A 120 -12.08 -3.61 3.93
N LEU A 121 -11.06 -4.26 4.49
CA LEU A 121 -11.18 -5.63 5.00
C LEU A 121 -12.07 -5.71 6.25
N LEU A 122 -12.03 -4.68 7.09
CA LEU A 122 -12.68 -4.66 8.41
C LEU A 122 -14.07 -4.01 8.41
N SER A 123 -14.48 -3.37 7.32
CA SER A 123 -15.82 -2.80 7.14
C SER A 123 -16.89 -3.86 6.91
#